data_AF-A0A4Y7JQV5-F1
#
_entry.id   AF-A0A4Y7JQV5-F1
#
_cell.length_a   1.000
_cell.length_b   1.000
_cell.length_c   1.000
_cell.angle_alpha   90.00
_cell.angle_beta   90.00
_cell.angle_gamma   90.00
#
_symmetry.space_group_name_H-M   'P 1'
#
loop_
_entity.id
_entity.type
_entity.pdbx_description
1 polymer ?
#
loop_
_entity_poly.entity_id
_entity_poly.type
_entity_poly.pdbx_seq_one_letter_code
_entity_poly.pdbx_strand_id
1 'polypeptide(L)'
;MNGVRGYDLIDQIKSALERACPRLVSCADIIAVATRDAVALARGMNYRVQTGRRDGFSSQARNVNLPGPSISVPSSIAFFGSKGFTARDMVLLIGGGHTVGITHCSFIQDRLFNFRNTGRPDPSMNPTLRNQLRGRCPQGSPFDNLINLDQTPGSSLVIDNGSYRQARAGRAIFEIDQSMASHPSTSGIVFSLANNGASFQTQFGAAMIKMGALQVLTGRSGEIRRTCRGGHTVGIAHCLFIQDRLFNFRNTGRPDPSMNPTLRNHLRGRSPQGSPIDNLINLDQTPCSSLVVDNGSYSQARAGRAIF
;
A
#
# COMPACT_ATOMS: atom_id res chain seq x y z
N MET A 1 -18.09 2.09 -1.22
CA MET A 1 -16.62 2.30 -1.27
C MET A 1 -15.96 0.97 -1.62
N ASN A 2 -15.51 0.80 -2.86
CA ASN A 2 -14.82 -0.40 -3.33
C ASN A 2 -13.34 -0.07 -3.61
N GLY A 3 -12.63 0.41 -2.59
CA GLY A 3 -11.26 0.94 -2.73
C GLY A 3 -10.15 -0.08 -2.50
N VAL A 4 -10.35 -1.04 -1.59
CA VAL A 4 -9.32 -2.03 -1.20
C VAL A 4 -9.60 -3.37 -1.89
N ARG A 5 -8.55 -4.01 -2.39
CA ARG A 5 -8.59 -5.27 -3.16
C ARG A 5 -7.50 -6.21 -2.66
N GLY A 6 -7.47 -7.45 -3.14
CA GLY A 6 -6.43 -8.42 -2.78
C GLY A 6 -6.78 -9.35 -1.62
N TYR A 7 -7.99 -9.26 -1.06
CA TYR A 7 -8.45 -10.14 0.02
C TYR A 7 -8.35 -11.63 -0.35
N ASP A 8 -8.71 -12.00 -1.59
CA ASP A 8 -8.64 -13.39 -2.05
C ASP A 8 -7.22 -13.96 -1.97
N LEU A 9 -6.19 -13.15 -2.26
CA LEU A 9 -4.79 -13.57 -2.15
C LEU A 9 -4.41 -13.81 -0.69
N ILE A 10 -4.80 -12.90 0.21
CA ILE A 10 -4.55 -13.04 1.66
C ILE A 10 -5.20 -14.32 2.20
N ASP A 11 -6.41 -14.65 1.76
CA ASP A 11 -7.10 -15.87 2.19
C ASP A 11 -6.46 -17.14 1.64
N GLN A 12 -5.97 -17.12 0.41
CA GLN A 12 -5.24 -18.26 -0.15
C GLN A 12 -3.92 -18.50 0.59
N ILE A 13 -3.16 -17.43 0.89
CA ILE A 13 -1.95 -17.51 1.73
C ILE A 13 -2.29 -18.07 3.11
N LYS A 14 -3.36 -17.56 3.73
CA LYS A 14 -3.81 -18.04 5.04
C LYS A 14 -4.20 -19.52 5.01
N SER A 15 -4.89 -19.95 3.96
CA SER A 15 -5.30 -21.35 3.78
C SER A 15 -4.08 -22.28 3.66
N ALA A 16 -3.06 -21.89 2.89
CA ALA A 16 -1.82 -22.64 2.78
C ALA A 16 -1.07 -22.73 4.12
N LEU A 17 -0.96 -21.59 4.83
CA LEU A 17 -0.33 -21.53 6.14
C LEU A 17 -1.07 -22.36 7.20
N GLU A 18 -2.40 -22.40 7.19
CA GLU A 18 -3.16 -23.23 8.12
C GLU A 18 -3.04 -24.73 7.82
N ARG A 19 -2.79 -25.12 6.56
CA ARG A 19 -2.49 -26.53 6.22
C ARG A 19 -1.12 -26.96 6.73
N ALA A 20 -0.11 -26.11 6.57
CA ALA A 20 1.27 -26.42 6.95
C ALA A 20 1.53 -26.22 8.46
N CYS A 21 1.06 -25.10 9.01
CA CYS A 21 1.33 -24.64 10.38
C CYS A 21 0.03 -24.11 11.02
N PRO A 22 -0.88 -25.00 11.46
CA PRO A 22 -2.19 -24.61 11.98
C PRO A 22 -2.10 -23.61 13.15
N ARG A 23 -2.92 -22.55 13.11
CA ARG A 23 -3.06 -21.53 14.17
C ARG A 23 -1.75 -20.84 14.57
N LEU A 24 -0.77 -20.75 13.68
CA LEU A 24 0.51 -20.12 13.98
C LEU A 24 0.62 -18.67 13.49
N VAL A 25 0.30 -18.43 12.22
CA VAL A 25 0.53 -17.11 11.57
C VAL A 25 -0.76 -16.29 11.55
N SER A 26 -0.75 -15.08 12.10
CA SER A 26 -1.91 -14.17 12.07
C SER A 26 -2.14 -13.56 10.68
N CYS A 27 -3.37 -13.11 10.42
CA CYS A 27 -3.65 -12.37 9.19
C CYS A 27 -2.93 -11.02 9.14
N ALA A 28 -2.75 -10.37 10.29
CA ALA A 28 -1.95 -9.17 10.41
C ALA A 28 -0.50 -9.38 9.94
N ASP A 29 0.14 -10.49 10.34
CA ASP A 29 1.49 -10.82 9.88
C ASP A 29 1.53 -11.20 8.40
N ILE A 30 0.53 -11.93 7.88
CA ILE A 30 0.43 -12.22 6.45
C ILE A 30 0.46 -10.93 5.64
N ILE A 31 -0.32 -9.92 6.05
CA ILE A 31 -0.39 -8.66 5.31
C ILE A 31 0.93 -7.89 5.40
N ALA A 32 1.55 -7.82 6.57
CA ALA A 32 2.83 -7.14 6.74
C ALA A 32 3.95 -7.80 5.89
N VAL A 33 4.05 -9.13 5.92
CA VAL A 33 5.04 -9.90 5.16
C VAL A 33 4.77 -9.82 3.66
N ALA A 34 3.53 -10.01 3.23
CA ALA A 34 3.17 -9.93 1.82
C ALA A 34 3.37 -8.51 1.26
N THR A 35 3.27 -7.46 2.10
CA THR A 35 3.61 -6.09 1.68
C THR A 35 5.11 -5.91 1.45
N ARG A 36 5.95 -6.43 2.36
CA ARG A 36 7.41 -6.41 2.17
C ARG A 36 7.81 -7.07 0.86
N ASP A 37 7.25 -8.25 0.61
CA ASP A 37 7.56 -9.01 -0.60
C ASP A 37 7.06 -8.29 -1.83
N ALA A 38 5.87 -7.68 -1.78
CA ALA A 38 5.38 -6.82 -2.86
C ALA A 38 6.33 -5.64 -3.13
N VAL A 39 6.81 -4.94 -2.09
CA VAL A 39 7.79 -3.84 -2.25
C VAL A 39 9.07 -4.34 -2.92
N ALA A 40 9.61 -5.47 -2.47
CA ALA A 40 10.82 -6.05 -3.06
C ALA A 40 10.62 -6.46 -4.53
N LEU A 41 9.47 -7.08 -4.86
CA LEU A 41 9.12 -7.46 -6.23
C LEU A 41 8.95 -6.25 -7.15
N ALA A 42 8.48 -5.13 -6.61
CA ALA A 42 8.46 -3.82 -7.28
C ALA A 42 9.83 -3.11 -7.28
N ARG A 43 10.94 -3.82 -7.03
CA ARG A 43 12.31 -3.27 -7.01
C ARG A 43 12.56 -2.23 -5.91
N GLY A 44 11.69 -2.19 -4.90
CA GLY A 44 11.97 -1.44 -3.68
C GLY A 44 13.10 -2.10 -2.88
N MET A 45 13.73 -1.33 -2.01
CA MET A 45 14.72 -1.88 -1.07
C MET A 45 14.06 -2.94 -0.19
N ASN A 46 14.69 -4.10 -0.07
CA ASN A 46 14.26 -5.14 0.85
C ASN A 46 14.47 -4.68 2.30
N TYR A 47 13.51 -4.94 3.18
CA TYR A 47 13.58 -4.59 4.59
C TYR A 47 13.02 -5.73 5.45
N ARG A 48 13.53 -5.86 6.68
CA ARG A 48 13.04 -6.91 7.60
C ARG A 48 11.75 -6.43 8.26
N VAL A 49 10.67 -7.18 8.05
CA VAL A 49 9.40 -7.00 8.76
C VAL A 49 9.42 -7.82 10.03
N GLN A 50 9.10 -7.18 11.16
CA GLN A 50 8.84 -7.88 12.42
C GLN A 50 7.58 -8.74 12.28
N THR A 51 7.55 -9.93 12.86
CA THR A 51 6.35 -10.78 12.98
C THR A 51 5.92 -10.88 14.45
N GLY A 52 4.89 -11.65 14.77
CA GLY A 52 4.33 -11.78 16.12
C GLY A 52 3.08 -10.92 16.37
N ARG A 53 2.51 -10.31 15.31
CA ARG A 53 1.22 -9.60 15.44
C ARG A 53 0.11 -10.61 15.67
N ARG A 54 -0.93 -10.17 16.38
CA ARG A 54 -2.18 -10.91 16.57
C ARG A 54 -3.34 -10.16 15.94
N ASP A 55 -4.35 -10.90 15.55
CA ASP A 55 -5.55 -10.38 14.92
C ASP A 55 -6.50 -9.78 15.98
N GLY A 56 -7.20 -8.71 15.60
CA GLY A 56 -8.32 -8.19 16.38
C GLY A 56 -9.54 -9.09 16.29
N PHE A 57 -10.40 -9.03 17.32
CA PHE A 57 -11.62 -9.85 17.43
C PHE A 57 -12.80 -9.32 16.58
N SER A 58 -12.73 -8.06 16.11
CA SER A 58 -13.83 -7.43 15.40
C SER A 58 -13.31 -6.42 14.36
N SER A 59 -13.90 -6.47 13.17
CA SER A 59 -13.69 -5.50 12.09
C SER A 59 -14.97 -4.68 11.90
N GLN A 60 -14.87 -3.36 12.04
CA GLN A 60 -16.03 -2.48 11.93
C GLN A 60 -15.66 -1.24 11.14
N ALA A 61 -16.47 -0.88 10.14
CA ALA A 61 -16.20 0.28 9.28
C ALA A 61 -16.00 1.59 10.08
N ARG A 62 -16.71 1.76 11.19
CA ARG A 62 -16.56 2.92 12.09
C ARG A 62 -15.19 3.05 12.75
N ASN A 63 -14.40 1.98 12.76
CA ASN A 63 -13.05 1.99 13.33
C ASN A 63 -11.99 2.38 12.29
N VAL A 64 -12.34 2.47 11.01
CA VAL A 64 -11.43 2.88 9.94
C VAL A 64 -11.19 4.38 10.07
N ASN A 65 -9.94 4.76 10.32
CA ASN A 65 -9.53 6.15 10.45
C ASN A 65 -8.33 6.40 9.54
N LEU A 66 -8.61 6.90 8.32
CA LEU A 66 -7.60 7.12 7.29
C LEU A 66 -7.80 8.49 6.63
N PRO A 67 -6.69 9.18 6.29
CA PRO A 67 -6.77 10.46 5.59
C PRO A 67 -7.29 10.26 4.17
N GLY A 68 -8.21 11.14 3.75
CA GLY A 68 -8.68 11.18 2.36
C GLY A 68 -7.66 11.86 1.42
N PRO A 69 -7.81 11.70 0.09
CA PRO A 69 -6.87 12.24 -0.89
C PRO A 69 -6.83 13.78 -0.99
N SER A 70 -7.82 14.46 -0.39
CA SER A 70 -7.95 15.92 -0.32
C SER A 70 -7.61 16.50 1.06
N ILE A 71 -7.05 15.70 1.98
CA ILE A 71 -6.60 16.19 3.28
C ILE A 71 -5.58 17.33 3.12
N SER A 72 -5.66 18.36 3.98
CA SER A 72 -4.67 19.44 3.99
C SER A 72 -3.32 18.95 4.52
N VAL A 73 -2.22 19.59 4.12
CA VAL A 73 -0.87 19.25 4.64
C VAL A 73 -0.80 19.40 6.18
N PRO A 74 -1.28 20.49 6.81
CA PRO A 74 -1.29 20.58 8.28
C PRO A 74 -2.11 19.48 8.95
N SER A 75 -3.29 19.16 8.42
CA SER A 75 -4.13 18.07 8.97
C SER A 75 -3.47 16.71 8.81
N SER A 76 -2.77 16.47 7.69
CA SER A 76 -2.02 15.23 7.45
C SER A 76 -0.85 15.11 8.42
N ILE A 77 -0.09 16.20 8.63
CA ILE A 77 1.01 16.23 9.61
C ILE A 77 0.48 15.93 11.01
N ALA A 78 -0.65 16.55 11.41
CA ALA A 78 -1.26 16.28 12.71
C ALA A 78 -1.75 14.83 12.85
N PHE A 79 -2.37 14.28 11.79
CA PHE A 79 -2.82 12.89 11.77
C PHE A 79 -1.66 11.91 11.97
N PHE A 80 -0.60 12.02 11.16
CA PHE A 80 0.58 11.18 11.26
C PHE A 80 1.34 11.42 12.58
N GLY A 81 1.42 12.67 13.03
CA GLY A 81 2.00 13.05 14.32
C GLY A 81 1.30 12.39 15.51
N SER A 82 -0.04 12.29 15.49
CA SER A 82 -0.82 11.57 16.51
C SER A 82 -0.50 10.07 16.60
N LYS A 83 0.14 9.53 15.55
CA LYS A 83 0.59 8.14 15.45
C LYS A 83 2.11 8.00 15.63
N GLY A 84 2.81 9.06 16.05
CA GLY A 84 4.24 9.05 16.30
C GLY A 84 5.12 9.18 15.04
N PHE A 85 4.54 9.58 13.91
CA PHE A 85 5.28 9.83 12.67
C PHE A 85 5.69 11.29 12.54
N THR A 86 6.87 11.51 11.98
CA THR A 86 7.34 12.85 11.61
C THR A 86 6.69 13.32 10.31
N ALA A 87 6.79 14.60 9.98
CA ALA A 87 6.39 15.10 8.66
C ALA A 87 7.15 14.39 7.51
N ARG A 88 8.39 13.96 7.76
CA ARG A 88 9.18 13.20 6.79
C ARG A 88 8.65 11.78 6.59
N ASP A 89 8.30 11.09 7.67
CA ASP A 89 7.64 9.78 7.59
C ASP A 89 6.32 9.86 6.82
N MET A 90 5.51 10.89 7.09
CA MET A 90 4.27 11.15 6.35
C MET A 90 4.52 11.29 4.85
N VAL A 91 5.47 12.16 4.45
CA VAL A 91 5.79 12.36 3.02
C VAL A 91 6.26 11.06 2.39
N LEU A 92 7.12 10.29 3.08
CA LEU A 92 7.60 8.97 2.61
C LEU A 92 6.46 7.98 2.40
N LEU A 93 5.54 7.88 3.36
CA LEU A 93 4.45 6.89 3.33
C LEU A 93 3.37 7.25 2.31
N ILE A 94 2.97 8.52 2.21
CA ILE A 94 1.96 8.96 1.23
C ILE A 94 2.59 8.99 -0.17
N GLY A 95 3.61 9.81 -0.38
CA GLY A 95 4.20 10.00 -1.72
C GLY A 95 4.92 8.74 -2.23
N GLY A 96 5.61 8.01 -1.35
CA GLY A 96 6.31 6.78 -1.72
C GLY A 96 5.36 5.62 -2.01
N GLY A 97 4.25 5.52 -1.27
CA GLY A 97 3.21 4.53 -1.54
C GLY A 97 2.53 4.75 -2.90
N HIS A 98 2.33 6.02 -3.29
CA HIS A 98 1.67 6.39 -4.54
C HIS A 98 2.55 6.31 -5.80
N THR A 99 3.82 5.91 -5.67
CA THR A 99 4.67 5.64 -6.85
C THR A 99 4.20 4.40 -7.63
N VAL A 100 3.56 3.45 -6.93
CA VAL A 100 2.97 2.25 -7.52
C VAL A 100 1.44 2.27 -7.46
N GLY A 101 0.82 1.51 -8.36
CA GLY A 101 -0.61 1.23 -8.29
C GLY A 101 -1.48 2.18 -9.13
N ILE A 102 -2.77 2.18 -8.79
CA ILE A 102 -3.84 2.82 -9.54
C ILE A 102 -4.86 3.47 -8.60
N THR A 103 -5.59 4.44 -9.12
CA THR A 103 -6.78 5.00 -8.47
C THR A 103 -7.96 5.02 -9.42
N HIS A 104 -9.14 5.02 -8.84
CA HIS A 104 -10.39 5.32 -9.53
C HIS A 104 -10.51 6.81 -9.85
N CYS A 105 -11.12 7.13 -10.98
CA CYS A 105 -11.39 8.49 -11.44
C CYS A 105 -12.25 9.28 -10.44
N SER A 106 -13.16 8.61 -9.73
CA SER A 106 -14.01 9.21 -8.68
C SER A 106 -13.21 9.98 -7.63
N PHE A 107 -11.98 9.58 -7.31
CA PHE A 107 -11.12 10.28 -6.34
C PHE A 107 -10.48 11.56 -6.87
N ILE A 108 -10.56 11.84 -8.17
CA ILE A 108 -9.92 13.01 -8.78
C ILE A 108 -10.88 13.89 -9.60
N GLN A 109 -12.17 13.52 -9.72
CA GLN A 109 -13.12 14.30 -10.51
C GLN A 109 -13.22 15.76 -10.05
N ASP A 110 -13.20 16.01 -8.73
CA ASP A 110 -13.20 17.36 -8.17
C ASP A 110 -12.06 18.20 -8.77
N ARG A 111 -10.82 17.68 -8.71
CA ARG A 111 -9.63 18.33 -9.27
C ARG A 111 -9.72 18.55 -10.78
N LEU A 112 -10.37 17.65 -11.52
CA LEU A 112 -10.44 17.73 -12.98
C LEU A 112 -11.49 18.71 -13.49
N PHE A 113 -12.57 19.00 -12.73
CA PHE A 113 -13.73 19.70 -13.27
C PHE A 113 -14.22 20.88 -12.41
N ASN A 114 -14.43 20.68 -11.11
CA ASN A 114 -15.07 21.64 -10.23
C ASN A 114 -14.38 21.71 -8.87
N PHE A 115 -13.09 22.02 -8.89
CA PHE A 115 -12.22 21.93 -7.73
C PHE A 115 -12.74 22.82 -6.62
N ARG A 116 -13.12 22.21 -5.48
CA ARG A 116 -13.67 22.91 -4.31
C ARG A 116 -14.84 23.84 -4.66
N ASN A 117 -15.72 23.42 -5.55
CA ASN A 117 -16.90 24.17 -6.00
C ASN A 117 -16.59 25.52 -6.67
N THR A 118 -15.40 25.69 -7.26
CA THR A 118 -15.01 26.94 -7.95
C THR A 118 -15.56 27.07 -9.37
N GLY A 119 -16.21 26.04 -9.90
CA GLY A 119 -16.59 25.90 -11.31
C GLY A 119 -15.39 25.70 -12.26
N ARG A 120 -14.18 25.49 -11.73
CA ARG A 120 -12.93 25.40 -12.48
C ARG A 120 -12.10 24.20 -12.03
N PRO A 121 -11.21 23.64 -12.88
CA PRO A 121 -10.27 22.61 -12.45
C PRO A 121 -9.25 23.15 -11.45
N ASP A 122 -8.61 22.24 -10.72
CA ASP A 122 -7.52 22.55 -9.80
C ASP A 122 -6.38 23.29 -10.54
N PRO A 123 -6.07 24.54 -10.15
CA PRO A 123 -5.05 25.34 -10.82
C PRO A 123 -3.62 24.80 -10.57
N SER A 124 -3.41 23.99 -9.53
CA SER A 124 -2.11 23.39 -9.23
C SER A 124 -1.78 22.18 -10.12
N MET A 125 -2.76 21.64 -10.84
CA MET A 125 -2.56 20.53 -11.76
C MET A 125 -2.09 21.02 -13.13
N ASN A 126 -1.00 20.42 -13.61
CA ASN A 126 -0.41 20.64 -14.91
C ASN A 126 -1.49 20.52 -16.01
N PRO A 127 -1.71 21.57 -16.84
CA PRO A 127 -2.77 21.57 -17.85
C PRO A 127 -2.70 20.41 -18.85
N THR A 128 -1.51 20.01 -19.26
CA THR A 128 -1.31 18.88 -20.18
C THR A 128 -1.75 17.57 -19.54
N LEU A 129 -1.34 17.33 -18.29
CA LEU A 129 -1.81 16.16 -17.54
C LEU A 129 -3.32 16.19 -17.35
N ARG A 130 -3.89 17.33 -16.96
CA ARG A 130 -5.33 17.48 -16.75
C ARG A 130 -6.10 17.10 -18.02
N ASN A 131 -5.68 17.57 -19.19
CA ASN A 131 -6.33 17.24 -20.45
C ASN A 131 -6.22 15.73 -20.78
N GLN A 132 -5.06 15.12 -20.53
CA GLN A 132 -4.88 13.66 -20.67
C GLN A 132 -5.82 12.89 -19.73
N LEU A 133 -5.93 13.31 -18.47
CA LEU A 133 -6.78 12.67 -17.47
C LEU A 133 -8.26 12.85 -17.77
N ARG A 134 -8.71 14.01 -18.27
CA ARG A 134 -10.10 14.22 -18.69
C ARG A 134 -10.55 13.26 -19.79
N GLY A 135 -9.64 12.89 -20.71
CA GLY A 135 -9.92 11.86 -21.72
C GLY A 135 -10.12 10.45 -21.13
N ARG A 136 -9.46 10.14 -20.00
CA ARG A 136 -9.58 8.85 -19.30
C ARG A 136 -10.67 8.83 -18.23
N CYS A 137 -10.95 10.00 -17.66
CA CYS A 137 -11.90 10.25 -16.58
C CYS A 137 -12.93 11.31 -17.04
N PRO A 138 -13.78 11.02 -18.03
CA PRO A 138 -14.77 11.98 -18.49
C PRO A 138 -15.83 12.25 -17.42
N GLN A 139 -16.29 13.50 -17.36
CA GLN A 139 -17.37 13.90 -16.45
C GLN A 139 -18.67 13.19 -16.85
N GLY A 140 -19.42 12.69 -15.86
CA GLY A 140 -20.67 11.96 -16.11
C GLY A 140 -20.50 10.56 -16.70
N SER A 141 -19.28 10.01 -16.73
CA SER A 141 -19.04 8.62 -17.10
C SER A 141 -19.88 7.67 -16.24
N PRO A 142 -20.58 6.68 -16.83
CA PRO A 142 -21.24 5.62 -16.07
C PRO A 142 -20.22 4.65 -15.44
N PHE A 143 -18.96 4.70 -15.87
CA PHE A 143 -17.88 3.84 -15.40
C PHE A 143 -16.86 4.64 -14.58
N ASP A 144 -16.45 4.06 -13.44
CA ASP A 144 -15.36 4.60 -12.61
C ASP A 144 -14.00 4.03 -13.04
N ASN A 145 -13.50 4.56 -14.16
CA ASN A 145 -12.26 4.12 -14.79
C ASN A 145 -11.05 4.19 -13.85
N LEU A 146 -10.02 3.41 -14.17
CA LEU A 146 -8.78 3.33 -13.41
C LEU A 146 -7.66 4.05 -14.14
N ILE A 147 -6.84 4.76 -13.36
CA ILE A 147 -5.63 5.45 -13.84
C ILE A 147 -4.44 5.14 -12.93
N ASN A 148 -3.23 5.23 -13.45
CA ASN A 148 -2.02 5.06 -12.66
C ASN A 148 -1.86 6.22 -11.66
N LEU A 149 -1.31 5.95 -10.48
CA LEU A 149 -0.95 7.01 -9.53
C LEU A 149 0.33 7.75 -9.95
N ASP A 150 1.31 7.02 -10.50
CA ASP A 150 2.46 7.62 -11.19
C ASP A 150 2.26 7.54 -12.72
N GLN A 151 2.33 8.72 -13.36
CA GLN A 151 2.21 8.88 -14.82
C GLN A 151 3.57 8.80 -15.54
N THR A 152 4.66 8.55 -14.82
CA THR A 152 5.99 8.28 -15.39
C THR A 152 5.96 6.93 -16.11
N PRO A 153 6.32 6.85 -17.40
CA PRO A 153 6.36 5.59 -18.13
C PRO A 153 7.21 4.53 -17.41
N GLY A 154 6.65 3.35 -17.21
CA GLY A 154 7.32 2.22 -16.54
C GLY A 154 7.41 2.31 -15.00
N SER A 155 7.02 3.43 -14.39
CA SER A 155 7.17 3.62 -12.93
C SER A 155 6.01 3.05 -12.11
N SER A 156 4.78 2.97 -12.65
CA SER A 156 3.59 2.53 -11.89
C SER A 156 3.59 1.09 -11.34
N LEU A 157 4.66 0.32 -11.60
CA LEU A 157 4.95 -1.03 -11.12
C LEU A 157 6.28 -1.13 -10.35
N VAL A 158 6.96 0.00 -10.18
CA VAL A 158 8.29 0.09 -9.61
C VAL A 158 8.22 1.04 -8.42
N ILE A 159 8.70 0.60 -7.26
CA ILE A 159 8.93 1.49 -6.14
C ILE A 159 10.13 2.35 -6.52
N ASP A 160 9.90 3.59 -6.94
CA ASP A 160 10.91 4.59 -7.23
C ASP A 160 10.43 5.99 -6.76
N ASN A 161 11.23 7.03 -6.97
CA ASN A 161 10.92 8.40 -6.56
C ASN A 161 10.20 9.23 -7.64
N GLY A 162 9.56 8.59 -8.62
CA GLY A 162 8.83 9.19 -9.73
C GLY A 162 7.66 10.05 -9.26
N SER A 163 6.90 9.58 -8.27
CA SER A 163 5.78 10.32 -7.69
C SER A 163 6.18 11.71 -7.21
N TYR A 164 7.33 11.85 -6.54
CA TYR A 164 7.86 13.14 -6.10
C TYR A 164 8.31 14.02 -7.27
N ARG A 165 8.91 13.44 -8.32
CA ARG A 165 9.27 14.19 -9.54
C ARG A 165 8.02 14.70 -10.25
N GLN A 166 6.98 13.87 -10.36
CA GLN A 166 5.69 14.26 -10.93
C GLN A 166 5.05 15.37 -10.10
N ALA A 167 5.01 15.24 -8.77
CA ALA A 167 4.44 16.25 -7.89
C ALA A 167 5.12 17.62 -8.06
N ARG A 168 6.46 17.66 -8.15
CA ARG A 168 7.21 18.89 -8.42
C ARG A 168 6.90 19.52 -9.78
N ALA A 169 6.45 18.74 -10.75
CA ALA A 169 6.06 19.21 -12.08
C ALA A 169 4.56 19.61 -12.18
N GLY A 170 3.83 19.65 -11.07
CA GLY A 170 2.39 19.87 -11.07
C GLY A 170 1.59 18.64 -11.53
N ARG A 171 2.21 17.46 -11.55
CA ARG A 171 1.66 16.24 -12.17
C ARG A 171 1.24 15.16 -11.16
N ALA A 172 1.10 15.51 -9.89
CA ALA A 172 0.57 14.59 -8.89
C ALA A 172 -0.94 14.35 -9.10
N ILE A 173 -1.38 13.10 -8.90
CA ILE A 173 -2.77 12.68 -9.14
C ILE A 173 -3.70 13.10 -8.01
N PHE A 174 -3.31 12.90 -6.75
CA PHE A 174 -4.08 13.39 -5.60
C PHE A 174 -3.68 14.80 -5.17
N GLU A 175 -4.62 15.50 -4.54
CA GLU A 175 -4.41 16.86 -4.05
C GLU A 175 -3.36 16.92 -2.94
N ILE A 176 -3.39 15.97 -1.99
CA ILE A 176 -2.38 15.90 -0.93
C ILE A 176 -0.96 15.74 -1.49
N ASP A 177 -0.77 14.89 -2.51
CA ASP A 177 0.52 14.70 -3.17
C ASP A 177 1.01 16.00 -3.82
N GLN A 178 0.12 16.70 -4.52
CA GLN A 178 0.44 17.99 -5.15
C GLN A 178 0.76 19.07 -4.12
N SER A 179 0.00 19.08 -3.02
CA SER A 179 0.14 20.07 -1.94
C SER A 179 1.41 19.84 -1.12
N MET A 180 1.82 18.59 -0.89
CA MET A 180 3.07 18.29 -0.19
C MET A 180 4.30 18.85 -0.94
N ALA A 181 4.24 18.91 -2.28
CA ALA A 181 5.33 19.43 -3.10
C ALA A 181 5.47 20.95 -3.06
N SER A 182 4.41 21.69 -2.72
CA SER A 182 4.40 23.16 -2.69
C SER A 182 4.32 23.75 -1.28
N HIS A 183 3.82 23.01 -0.29
CA HIS A 183 3.63 23.52 1.07
C HIS A 183 4.97 23.73 1.81
N PRO A 184 5.20 24.86 2.51
CA PRO A 184 6.49 25.19 3.13
C PRO A 184 7.04 24.13 4.09
N SER A 185 6.16 23.46 4.85
CA SER A 185 6.56 22.43 5.82
C SER A 185 7.05 21.11 5.21
N THR A 186 6.80 20.87 3.91
CA THR A 186 7.04 19.56 3.27
C THR A 186 7.80 19.66 1.94
N SER A 187 7.76 20.81 1.27
CA SER A 187 8.35 20.99 -0.07
C SER A 187 9.84 20.67 -0.12
N GLY A 188 10.60 21.05 0.93
CA GLY A 188 12.02 20.69 1.06
C GLY A 188 12.27 19.18 1.18
N ILE A 189 11.37 18.45 1.84
CA ILE A 189 11.43 16.99 1.96
C ILE A 189 11.15 16.35 0.60
N VAL A 190 10.08 16.79 -0.08
CA VAL A 190 9.73 16.32 -1.43
C VAL A 190 10.86 16.60 -2.43
N PHE A 191 11.46 17.79 -2.36
CA PHE A 191 12.63 18.14 -3.19
C PHE A 191 13.80 17.18 -2.96
N SER A 192 14.15 16.92 -1.70
CA SER A 192 15.23 15.99 -1.34
C SER A 192 14.97 14.58 -1.89
N LEU A 193 13.75 14.04 -1.71
CA LEU A 193 13.39 12.69 -2.18
C LEU A 193 13.31 12.60 -3.70
N ALA A 194 12.81 13.64 -4.39
CA ALA A 194 12.75 13.69 -5.85
C ALA A 194 14.13 13.66 -6.52
N ASN A 195 15.16 14.22 -5.87
CA ASN A 195 16.50 14.32 -6.43
C ASN A 195 17.43 13.16 -6.02
N ASN A 196 17.03 12.31 -5.07
CA ASN A 196 17.86 11.20 -4.61
C ASN A 196 17.04 9.91 -4.43
N GLY A 197 16.99 9.11 -5.50
CA GLY A 197 16.25 7.84 -5.53
C GLY A 197 16.78 6.79 -4.54
N ALA A 198 18.11 6.70 -4.36
CA ALA A 198 18.71 5.78 -3.40
C ALA A 198 18.33 6.15 -1.95
N SER A 199 18.37 7.44 -1.63
CA SER A 199 17.95 7.94 -0.32
C SER A 199 16.46 7.70 -0.07
N PHE A 200 15.62 7.89 -1.09
CA PHE A 200 14.21 7.52 -1.02
C PHE A 200 14.02 6.03 -0.70
N GLN A 201 14.68 5.12 -1.43
CA GLN A 201 14.57 3.68 -1.23
C GLN A 201 14.85 3.26 0.22
N THR A 202 15.98 3.71 0.76
CA THR A 202 16.40 3.40 2.13
C THR A 202 15.37 3.91 3.16
N GLN A 203 14.94 5.15 2.99
CA GLN A 203 14.05 5.79 3.96
C GLN A 203 12.62 5.29 3.87
N PHE A 204 12.15 4.93 2.67
CA PHE A 204 10.85 4.33 2.47
C PHE A 204 10.76 2.98 3.19
N GLY A 205 11.79 2.12 3.07
CA GLY A 205 11.86 0.86 3.82
C GLY A 205 11.82 1.08 5.34
N ALA A 206 12.56 2.06 5.85
CA ALA A 206 12.54 2.42 7.27
C ALA A 206 11.16 2.93 7.73
N ALA A 207 10.49 3.76 6.93
CA ALA A 207 9.14 4.24 7.21
C ALA A 207 8.11 3.10 7.19
N MET A 208 8.24 2.14 6.28
CA MET A 208 7.39 0.94 6.21
C MET A 208 7.56 0.04 7.43
N ILE A 209 8.81 -0.14 7.93
CA ILE A 209 9.07 -0.85 9.19
C ILE A 209 8.33 -0.15 10.34
N LYS A 210 8.48 1.17 10.46
CA LYS A 210 7.84 1.96 11.52
C LYS A 210 6.31 1.88 11.43
N MET A 211 5.75 1.97 10.23
CA MET A 211 4.32 1.80 9.97
C MET A 211 3.83 0.41 10.38
N GLY A 212 4.57 -0.65 10.07
CA GLY A 212 4.24 -2.02 10.44
C GLY A 212 4.23 -2.27 11.95
N ALA A 213 4.88 -1.42 12.75
CA ALA A 213 4.91 -1.54 14.22
C ALA A 213 3.80 -0.74 14.93
N LEU A 214 2.95 -0.03 14.17
CA LEU A 214 1.94 0.86 14.75
C LEU A 214 0.80 0.09 15.41
N GLN A 215 0.62 0.28 16.71
CA GLN A 215 -0.55 -0.20 17.49
C GLN A 215 -0.90 -1.68 17.28
N VAL A 216 0.13 -2.54 17.23
CA VAL A 216 -0.04 -3.97 17.03
C VAL A 216 -0.50 -4.68 18.31
N LEU A 217 -1.31 -5.72 18.16
CA LEU A 217 -1.64 -6.65 19.26
C LEU A 217 -0.58 -7.75 19.33
N THR A 218 -0.11 -8.07 20.53
CA THR A 218 0.95 -9.09 20.77
C THR A 218 0.64 -9.91 22.03
N GLY A 219 1.40 -10.99 22.25
CA GLY A 219 1.28 -11.83 23.43
C GLY A 219 -0.10 -12.47 23.58
N ARG A 220 -0.86 -12.09 24.63
CA ARG A 220 -2.22 -12.57 24.88
C ARG A 220 -3.32 -11.66 24.34
N SER A 221 -2.97 -10.50 23.79
CA SER A 221 -3.93 -9.55 23.23
C SER A 221 -4.28 -9.96 21.81
N GLY A 222 -5.56 -10.22 21.52
CA GLY A 222 -6.02 -10.68 20.21
C GLY A 222 -5.87 -12.19 19.98
N GLU A 223 -6.12 -12.63 18.77
CA GLU A 223 -6.15 -14.05 18.39
C GLU A 223 -5.31 -14.37 17.14
N ILE A 224 -5.15 -15.67 16.86
CA ILE A 224 -4.69 -16.13 15.55
C ILE A 224 -5.92 -16.68 14.84
N ARG A 225 -6.52 -15.90 13.95
CA ARG A 225 -7.72 -16.34 13.23
C ARG A 225 -7.36 -17.48 12.31
N ARG A 226 -8.30 -18.40 12.03
CA ARG A 226 -8.15 -19.44 10.99
C ARG A 226 -8.46 -18.94 9.59
N THR A 227 -9.27 -17.89 9.50
CA THR A 227 -9.65 -17.20 8.28
C THR A 227 -9.45 -15.71 8.46
N CYS A 228 -8.96 -15.04 7.41
CA CYS A 228 -8.83 -13.57 7.44
C CYS A 228 -10.15 -12.87 7.17
N ARG A 229 -11.15 -13.61 6.67
CA ARG A 229 -12.56 -13.19 6.62
C ARG A 229 -13.22 -13.45 7.98
N GLY A 230 -13.38 -12.42 8.79
CA GLY A 230 -14.32 -12.39 9.92
C GLY A 230 -15.59 -11.65 9.53
N GLY A 231 -16.73 -12.00 10.13
CA GLY A 231 -18.03 -11.37 9.85
C GLY A 231 -17.93 -9.84 9.82
N HIS A 232 -18.25 -9.27 8.66
CA HIS A 232 -18.13 -7.86 8.28
C HIS A 232 -16.67 -7.35 8.08
N THR A 233 -16.23 -7.45 6.83
CA THR A 233 -14.98 -6.93 6.26
C THR A 233 -14.94 -5.40 6.25
N VAL A 234 -13.97 -4.76 6.93
CA VAL A 234 -13.12 -3.58 6.55
C VAL A 234 -12.09 -3.39 7.70
N GLY A 235 -10.78 -3.14 7.54
CA GLY A 235 -9.97 -2.96 6.34
C GLY A 235 -8.48 -2.89 6.66
N ILE A 236 -7.64 -3.01 5.64
CA ILE A 236 -6.25 -2.56 5.67
C ILE A 236 -6.05 -1.80 4.37
N ALA A 237 -6.03 -0.47 4.41
CA ALA A 237 -6.19 0.31 3.18
C ALA A 237 -4.89 0.86 2.59
N HIS A 238 -3.70 0.67 3.16
CA HIS A 238 -2.47 1.21 2.53
C HIS A 238 -1.44 0.16 2.12
N CYS A 239 -1.47 -1.04 2.70
CA CYS A 239 -0.61 -2.14 2.26
C CYS A 239 -1.12 -2.86 0.99
N LEU A 240 -2.44 -2.88 0.78
CA LEU A 240 -3.06 -3.67 -0.29
C LEU A 240 -3.02 -2.99 -1.68
N PHE A 241 -2.68 -1.71 -1.76
CA PHE A 241 -2.50 -1.02 -3.06
C PHE A 241 -1.23 -1.46 -3.81
N ILE A 242 -0.18 -1.89 -3.10
CA ILE A 242 1.06 -2.40 -3.72
C ILE A 242 0.81 -3.77 -4.37
N GLN A 243 -0.15 -4.54 -3.87
CA GLN A 243 -0.36 -5.94 -4.28
C GLN A 243 -1.14 -6.11 -5.59
N ASP A 244 -2.11 -5.25 -5.91
CA ASP A 244 -3.08 -5.49 -7.02
C ASP A 244 -2.43 -5.57 -8.41
N ARG A 245 -1.31 -4.86 -8.63
CA ARG A 245 -0.60 -4.86 -9.92
C ARG A 245 0.61 -5.80 -9.98
N LEU A 246 1.18 -6.16 -8.84
CA LEU A 246 2.24 -7.18 -8.78
C LEU A 246 1.67 -8.60 -8.79
N PHE A 247 0.45 -8.78 -8.29
CA PHE A 247 -0.21 -10.08 -8.14
C PHE A 247 -1.56 -10.14 -8.88
N ASN A 248 -1.70 -9.50 -10.05
CA ASN A 248 -2.92 -9.49 -10.86
C ASN A 248 -3.32 -10.91 -11.33
N PHE A 249 -3.80 -11.74 -10.40
CA PHE A 249 -4.45 -13.02 -10.60
C PHE A 249 -5.95 -12.76 -10.80
N ARG A 250 -6.33 -11.99 -11.84
CA ARG A 250 -7.73 -11.98 -12.29
C ARG A 250 -7.93 -13.04 -13.37
N ASN A 251 -8.62 -14.11 -13.00
CA ASN A 251 -9.44 -15.03 -13.82
C ASN A 251 -8.87 -15.70 -15.08
N THR A 252 -7.60 -15.55 -15.43
CA THR A 252 -7.00 -16.24 -16.60
C THR A 252 -5.90 -17.23 -16.24
N GLY A 253 -5.41 -17.22 -14.99
CA GLY A 253 -4.23 -17.99 -14.60
C GLY A 253 -2.96 -17.63 -15.36
N ARG A 254 -2.90 -16.44 -15.98
CA ARG A 254 -1.75 -15.98 -16.79
C ARG A 254 -1.15 -14.70 -16.22
N PRO A 255 0.17 -14.66 -15.97
CA PRO A 255 0.89 -13.43 -15.60
C PRO A 255 0.78 -12.37 -16.71
N ASP A 256 0.79 -11.10 -16.32
CA ASP A 256 0.77 -9.94 -17.23
C ASP A 256 1.93 -10.01 -18.26
N PRO A 257 1.67 -9.86 -19.57
CA PRO A 257 2.70 -9.91 -20.61
C PRO A 257 3.74 -8.77 -20.53
N SER A 258 3.47 -7.71 -19.76
CA SER A 258 4.42 -6.62 -19.45
C SER A 258 5.30 -6.91 -18.22
N MET A 259 5.03 -8.01 -17.51
CA MET A 259 5.77 -8.44 -16.32
C MET A 259 7.16 -8.97 -16.69
N ASN A 260 8.16 -8.63 -15.87
CA ASN A 260 9.55 -9.08 -15.99
C ASN A 260 9.62 -10.61 -16.23
N PRO A 261 10.41 -11.10 -17.21
CA PRO A 261 10.54 -12.54 -17.50
C PRO A 261 10.95 -13.40 -16.29
N THR A 262 11.81 -12.88 -15.41
CA THR A 262 12.22 -13.56 -14.18
C THR A 262 11.05 -13.71 -13.20
N LEU A 263 10.23 -12.66 -13.07
CA LEU A 263 9.02 -12.62 -12.22
C LEU A 263 7.91 -13.54 -12.78
N ARG A 264 7.76 -13.55 -14.10
CA ARG A 264 6.86 -14.46 -14.82
C ARG A 264 7.24 -15.92 -14.60
N ASN A 265 8.54 -16.24 -14.56
CA ASN A 265 9.02 -17.61 -14.34
C ASN A 265 8.90 -18.04 -12.87
N HIS A 266 9.11 -17.14 -11.91
CA HIS A 266 8.92 -17.43 -10.49
C HIS A 266 7.46 -17.73 -10.14
N LEU A 267 6.52 -17.01 -10.76
CA LEU A 267 5.07 -17.24 -10.64
C LEU A 267 4.54 -18.42 -11.51
N ARG A 268 5.35 -18.94 -12.44
CA ARG A 268 5.00 -20.07 -13.33
C ARG A 268 5.51 -21.43 -12.86
N GLY A 269 6.33 -21.49 -11.79
CA GLY A 269 6.85 -22.76 -11.28
C GLY A 269 5.70 -23.70 -10.88
N ARG A 270 5.35 -24.64 -11.77
CA ARG A 270 4.41 -25.71 -11.47
C ARG A 270 5.16 -26.78 -10.70
N SER A 271 4.83 -26.98 -9.42
CA SER A 271 4.90 -28.32 -8.84
C SER A 271 3.70 -29.12 -9.40
N PRO A 272 3.82 -30.42 -9.71
CA PRO A 272 2.71 -31.21 -10.28
C PRO A 272 1.46 -31.30 -9.39
N GLN A 273 1.52 -30.79 -8.15
CA GLN A 273 0.41 -30.79 -7.19
C GLN A 273 0.26 -29.47 -6.40
N GLY A 274 0.98 -28.39 -6.77
CA GLY A 274 1.06 -27.16 -5.96
C GLY A 274 0.42 -25.93 -6.60
N SER A 275 -0.21 -25.10 -5.76
CA SER A 275 -0.70 -23.76 -6.12
C SER A 275 0.48 -22.78 -6.32
N PRO A 276 0.32 -21.66 -7.06
CA PRO A 276 1.37 -20.65 -7.24
C PRO A 276 1.93 -20.06 -5.92
N ILE A 277 1.21 -20.23 -4.81
CA ILE A 277 1.59 -19.74 -3.48
C ILE A 277 2.60 -20.68 -2.80
N ASP A 278 2.63 -21.96 -3.18
CA ASP A 278 3.54 -22.95 -2.60
C ASP A 278 5.02 -22.68 -2.98
N ASN A 279 5.26 -21.85 -3.99
CA ASN A 279 6.61 -21.34 -4.32
C ASN A 279 6.98 -20.02 -3.62
N LEU A 280 5.98 -19.23 -3.18
CA LEU A 280 6.23 -17.97 -2.47
C LEU A 280 6.71 -18.22 -1.04
N ILE A 281 6.29 -19.35 -0.47
CA ILE A 281 6.72 -19.82 0.83
C ILE A 281 7.03 -21.28 0.60
N ASN A 282 8.32 -21.65 0.55
CA ASN A 282 8.75 -23.05 0.46
C ASN A 282 8.43 -23.75 1.80
N LEU A 283 7.14 -23.92 2.07
CA LEU A 283 6.55 -24.35 3.34
C LEU A 283 6.97 -25.77 3.69
N ASP A 284 7.25 -26.60 2.68
CA ASP A 284 7.69 -27.98 2.87
C ASP A 284 9.11 -28.07 3.45
N GLN A 285 9.92 -27.01 3.34
CA GLN A 285 11.30 -26.97 3.84
C GLN A 285 11.52 -25.95 4.97
N THR A 286 10.52 -25.13 5.29
CA THR A 286 10.62 -24.08 6.31
C THR A 286 9.98 -24.58 7.61
N PRO A 287 10.74 -24.78 8.69
CA PRO A 287 10.17 -25.19 9.97
C PRO A 287 9.11 -24.18 10.43
N CYS A 288 7.94 -24.64 10.88
CA CYS A 288 6.89 -23.74 11.37
C CYS A 288 7.42 -22.75 12.44
N SER A 289 8.35 -23.19 13.28
CA SER A 289 8.99 -22.37 14.32
C SER A 289 9.76 -21.15 13.81
N SER A 290 10.10 -21.07 12.52
CA SER A 290 10.80 -19.90 11.93
C SER A 290 9.85 -18.90 11.26
N LEU A 291 8.57 -19.24 11.10
CA LEU A 291 7.58 -18.37 10.43
C LEU A 291 7.16 -17.17 11.29
N VAL A 292 7.23 -17.31 12.62
CA VAL A 292 6.91 -16.25 13.58
C VAL A 292 8.06 -16.13 14.55
N VAL A 293 8.69 -14.95 14.57
CA VAL A 293 9.77 -14.63 15.49
C VAL A 293 9.29 -13.47 16.36
N ASP A 294 8.70 -13.80 17.51
CA ASP A 294 8.32 -12.79 18.52
C ASP A 294 9.57 -12.35 19.30
N ASN A 295 10.32 -11.40 18.73
CA ASN A 295 11.53 -10.87 19.35
C ASN A 295 11.26 -9.85 20.47
N GLY A 296 10.03 -9.74 20.99
CA GLY A 296 9.68 -8.76 22.03
C GLY A 296 9.95 -7.28 21.64
N SER A 297 10.21 -7.02 20.36
CA SER A 297 10.76 -5.74 19.88
C SER A 297 9.71 -4.65 19.66
N TYR A 298 8.43 -4.92 19.95
CA TYR A 298 7.37 -3.92 19.95
C TYR A 298 7.33 -3.15 21.28
N SER A 299 8.48 -2.66 21.76
CA SER A 299 8.62 -2.04 23.08
C SER A 299 8.02 -0.63 23.22
N GLN A 300 7.23 -0.17 22.25
CA GLN A 300 6.58 1.16 22.29
C GLN A 300 5.08 1.16 21.91
N ALA A 301 4.44 0.00 21.78
CA ALA A 301 3.01 -0.06 21.51
C ALA A 301 2.20 0.32 22.77
N ARG A 302 1.89 1.61 22.93
CA ARG A 302 0.86 2.03 23.91
C ARG A 302 -0.44 1.32 23.55
N ALA A 303 -1.07 0.68 24.54
CA ALA A 303 -2.39 0.08 24.41
C ALA A 303 -3.36 1.14 23.88
N GLY A 304 -3.83 0.93 22.66
CA GLY A 304 -4.76 1.81 21.95
C GLY A 304 -5.59 0.96 21.01
N ARG A 305 -6.79 1.45 20.67
CA ARG A 305 -7.67 0.77 19.71
C ARG A 305 -6.95 0.62 18.37
N ALA A 306 -7.00 -0.58 17.78
CA ALA A 306 -6.44 -0.87 16.47
C ALA A 306 -7.00 0.11 15.41
N ILE A 307 -6.12 0.60 14.52
CA ILE A 307 -6.46 1.50 13.39
C ILE A 307 -7.00 0.70 12.19
N PHE A 308 -6.85 -0.63 12.23
CA PHE A 308 -7.14 -1.56 11.14
C PHE A 308 -8.07 -2.67 11.63
#